data_AF-A0A2D0N0F0-F1
#
_entry.id   AF-A0A2D0N0F0-F1
#
_cell.length_a   1.000
_cell.length_b   1.000
_cell.length_c   1.000
_cell.angle_alpha   90.00
_cell.angle_beta   90.00
_cell.angle_gamma   90.00
#
_symmetry.space_group_name_H-M   'P 1'
#
loop_
_entity.id
_entity.type
_entity.pdbx_description
1 polymer ?
#
loop_
_entity_poly.entity_id
_entity_poly.type
_entity_poly.pdbx_seq_one_letter_code
_entity_poly.pdbx_strand_id
1 'polypeptide(L)'
;MKTTEIDDQHLRESSTKNQFFQALENDRRFFQEAFEVMLTLVISDPQLTSEVADLIAADYRSLYLAILKNQPQQAGDANQMGCCKDFS
;
A
#
# COMPACT_ATOMS: atom_id res chain seq x y z
N MET A 1 -22.75 5.56 40.23
CA MET A 1 -21.60 4.68 39.93
C MET A 1 -21.73 4.20 38.51
N LYS A 2 -20.92 4.76 37.59
CA LYS A 2 -20.67 4.26 36.22
C LYS A 2 -19.59 5.16 35.62
N THR A 3 -18.34 4.84 35.89
CA THR A 3 -17.19 5.58 35.31
C THR A 3 -15.91 4.76 35.17
N THR A 4 -15.89 3.49 35.59
CA THR A 4 -14.70 2.63 35.50
C THR A 4 -14.68 1.75 34.23
N GLU A 5 -15.83 1.39 33.66
CA GLU A 5 -15.88 0.45 32.53
C GLU A 5 -15.39 1.02 31.18
N ILE A 6 -15.49 2.34 30.98
CA ILE A 6 -15.07 2.99 29.71
C ILE A 6 -13.53 3.14 29.66
N ASP A 7 -12.90 3.31 30.81
CA ASP A 7 -11.45 3.49 30.92
C ASP A 7 -10.70 2.17 30.67
N ASP A 8 -11.21 1.06 31.21
CA ASP A 8 -10.63 -0.28 31.01
C ASP A 8 -10.67 -0.75 29.55
N GLN A 9 -11.73 -0.41 28.80
CA GLN A 9 -11.86 -0.84 27.40
C GLN A 9 -10.86 -0.10 26.49
N HIS A 10 -10.71 1.21 26.68
CA HIS A 10 -9.79 2.02 25.88
C HIS A 10 -8.30 1.68 26.19
N LEU A 11 -8.00 1.36 27.45
CA LEU A 11 -6.68 0.85 27.85
C LEU A 11 -6.40 -0.53 27.27
N ARG A 12 -7.40 -1.41 27.18
CA ARG A 12 -7.28 -2.72 26.54
C ARG A 12 -7.07 -2.63 25.04
N GLU A 13 -7.83 -1.79 24.35
CA GLU A 13 -7.68 -1.57 22.91
C GLU A 13 -6.30 -1.00 22.56
N SER A 14 -5.80 -0.05 23.37
CA SER A 14 -4.44 0.48 23.20
C SER A 14 -3.35 -0.57 23.49
N SER A 15 -3.54 -1.42 24.51
CA SER A 15 -2.64 -2.52 24.83
C SER A 15 -2.60 -3.59 23.72
N THR A 16 -3.76 -3.97 23.19
CA THR A 16 -3.87 -4.94 22.09
C THR A 16 -3.26 -4.39 20.80
N LYS A 17 -3.49 -3.12 20.49
CA LYS A 17 -2.87 -2.45 19.33
C LYS A 17 -1.34 -2.44 19.45
N ASN A 18 -0.81 -2.14 20.63
CA ASN A 18 0.64 -2.16 20.87
C ASN A 18 1.22 -3.57 20.75
N GLN A 19 0.54 -4.59 21.28
CA GLN A 19 0.96 -5.99 21.14
C GLN A 19 0.96 -6.44 19.68
N PHE A 20 -0.03 -6.02 18.90
CA PHE A 20 -0.07 -6.29 17.47
C PHE A 20 1.12 -5.70 16.73
N PHE A 21 1.44 -4.43 16.96
CA PHE A 21 2.62 -3.80 16.33
C PHE A 21 3.93 -4.44 16.78
N GLN A 22 4.05 -4.77 18.06
CA GLN A 22 5.21 -5.52 18.55
C GLN A 22 5.35 -6.89 17.87
N ALA A 23 4.24 -7.60 17.62
CA ALA A 23 4.28 -8.87 16.92
C ALA A 23 4.74 -8.70 15.47
N LEU A 24 4.30 -7.64 14.78
CA LEU A 24 4.75 -7.32 13.42
C LEU A 24 6.25 -6.99 13.36
N GLU A 25 6.78 -6.28 14.36
CA GLU A 25 8.20 -5.92 14.42
C GLU A 25 9.10 -7.12 14.74
N ASN A 26 8.64 -8.01 15.62
CA ASN A 26 9.46 -9.09 16.16
C ASN A 26 9.37 -10.41 15.37
N ASP A 27 8.27 -10.66 14.65
CA ASP A 27 8.10 -11.88 13.85
C ASP A 27 7.92 -11.56 12.36
N ARG A 28 8.99 -11.83 11.61
CA ARG A 28 9.02 -11.63 10.14
C ARG A 28 7.94 -12.45 9.43
N ARG A 29 7.65 -13.68 9.86
CA ARG A 29 6.64 -14.53 9.20
C ARG A 29 5.26 -13.96 9.44
N PHE A 30 4.97 -13.59 10.67
CA PHE A 30 3.72 -12.92 11.02
C PHE A 30 3.52 -11.63 10.22
N PHE A 31 4.57 -10.82 10.08
CA PHE A 31 4.54 -9.63 9.23
C PHE A 31 4.17 -9.97 7.78
N GLN A 32 4.82 -10.97 7.18
CA GLN A 32 4.56 -11.37 5.79
C GLN A 32 3.12 -11.86 5.59
N GLU A 33 2.63 -12.72 6.48
CA GLU A 33 1.26 -13.24 6.43
C GLU A 33 0.22 -12.13 6.60
N ALA A 34 0.41 -11.26 7.59
CA ALA A 34 -0.48 -10.12 7.82
C ALA A 34 -0.51 -9.17 6.61
N PHE A 35 0.65 -8.94 5.98
CA PHE A 35 0.74 -8.09 4.79
C PHE A 35 0.06 -8.71 3.58
N GLU A 36 0.19 -10.02 3.37
CA GLU A 36 -0.49 -10.75 2.30
C GLU A 36 -2.01 -10.68 2.44
N VAL A 37 -2.53 -10.85 3.67
CA VAL A 37 -3.96 -10.71 3.95
C VAL A 37 -4.45 -9.28 3.66
N MET A 38 -3.71 -8.26 4.12
CA MET A 38 -4.06 -6.86 3.82
C MET A 38 -4.06 -6.57 2.32
N LEU A 39 -3.05 -7.01 1.58
CA LEU A 39 -2.98 -6.81 0.13
C LEU A 39 -4.13 -7.52 -0.59
N THR A 40 -4.49 -8.73 -0.15
CA THR A 40 -5.63 -9.48 -0.71
C THR A 40 -6.93 -8.70 -0.57
N LEU A 41 -7.16 -8.10 0.60
CA LEU A 41 -8.32 -7.26 0.85
C LEU A 41 -8.32 -6.02 -0.05
N VAL A 42 -7.18 -5.31 -0.13
CA VAL A 42 -7.06 -4.10 -0.96
C VAL A 42 -7.31 -4.42 -2.44
N ILE A 43 -6.71 -5.48 -2.97
CA ILE A 43 -6.83 -5.85 -4.39
C ILE A 43 -8.24 -6.36 -4.73
N SER A 44 -8.96 -6.92 -3.75
CA SER A 44 -10.33 -7.39 -3.96
C SER A 44 -11.34 -6.27 -4.20
N ASP A 45 -11.01 -5.03 -3.82
CA ASP A 45 -11.84 -3.84 -4.02
C ASP A 45 -11.09 -2.79 -4.87
N PRO A 46 -11.52 -2.53 -6.11
CA PRO A 46 -10.90 -1.54 -6.98
C PRO A 46 -10.85 -0.13 -6.39
N GLN A 47 -11.83 0.25 -5.55
CA GLN A 47 -11.85 1.57 -4.92
C GLN A 47 -10.74 1.67 -3.87
N LEU A 48 -10.63 0.67 -2.97
CA LEU A 48 -9.54 0.62 -1.99
C LEU A 48 -8.17 0.56 -2.66
N THR A 49 -8.06 -0.16 -3.78
CA THR A 49 -6.84 -0.19 -4.58
C THR A 49 -6.43 1.21 -5.04
N SER A 50 -7.39 2.00 -5.55
CA SER A 50 -7.13 3.39 -5.96
C SER A 50 -6.73 4.26 -4.78
N GLU A 51 -7.44 4.18 -3.67
CA GLU A 51 -7.17 4.99 -2.47
C GLU A 51 -5.78 4.69 -1.88
N VAL A 52 -5.37 3.41 -1.85
CA VAL A 52 -4.03 3.03 -1.41
C VAL A 52 -2.96 3.52 -2.39
N ALA A 53 -3.22 3.46 -3.70
CA ALA A 53 -2.29 3.99 -4.69
C ALA A 53 -2.08 5.51 -4.52
N ASP A 54 -3.15 6.25 -4.26
CA ASP A 54 -3.09 7.69 -3.99
C ASP A 54 -2.29 8.00 -2.73
N LEU A 55 -2.50 7.26 -1.64
CA LEU A 55 -1.71 7.38 -0.40
C LEU A 55 -0.21 7.12 -0.65
N ILE A 56 0.12 6.08 -1.42
CA ILE A 56 1.52 5.78 -1.77
C ILE A 56 2.15 6.94 -2.55
N ALA A 57 1.43 7.48 -3.54
CA ALA A 57 1.91 8.58 -4.36
C ALA A 57 2.08 9.89 -3.57
N ALA A 58 1.17 10.18 -2.64
CA ALA A 58 1.17 11.40 -1.85
C ALA A 58 2.20 11.38 -0.71
N ASP A 59 2.19 10.32 0.11
CA ASP A 59 2.88 10.31 1.40
C ASP A 59 4.16 9.46 1.39
N TYR A 60 4.29 8.53 0.44
CA TYR A 60 5.39 7.55 0.39
C TYR A 60 6.18 7.64 -0.92
N ARG A 61 6.61 8.85 -1.29
CA ARG A 61 7.29 9.14 -2.56
C ARG A 61 8.43 8.18 -2.91
N SER A 62 9.26 7.78 -1.95
CA SER A 62 10.36 6.84 -2.19
C SER A 62 9.86 5.45 -2.59
N LEU A 63 8.78 4.97 -1.95
CA LEU A 63 8.13 3.72 -2.30
C LEU A 63 7.49 3.82 -3.69
N TYR A 64 6.78 4.91 -3.96
CA TYR A 64 6.18 5.17 -5.27
C TYR A 64 7.22 5.13 -6.41
N LEU A 65 8.35 5.81 -6.24
CA LEU A 65 9.44 5.81 -7.23
C LEU A 65 10.07 4.42 -7.41
N ALA A 66 10.23 3.65 -6.32
CA ALA A 66 10.73 2.29 -6.39
C ALA A 66 9.78 1.36 -7.16
N ILE A 67 8.46 1.52 -6.97
CA ILE A 67 7.43 0.78 -7.71
C ILE A 67 7.46 1.17 -9.20
N LEU A 68 7.46 2.46 -9.52
CA LEU A 68 7.51 2.96 -10.91
C LEU A 68 8.73 2.43 -11.67
N LYS A 69 9.91 2.37 -11.03
CA LYS A 69 11.12 1.84 -11.65
C LYS A 69 10.99 0.38 -12.08
N ASN A 70 10.19 -0.40 -11.34
CA ASN A 70 9.95 -1.81 -11.59
C ASN A 70 8.72 -2.06 -12.47
N GLN A 71 7.98 -1.01 -12.83
CA GLN A 71 6.88 -1.14 -13.78
C GLN A 71 7.48 -1.54 -15.12
N PRO A 72 6.98 -2.60 -15.78
CA PRO A 72 7.40 -2.91 -17.13
C PRO A 72 7.15 -1.66 -17.96
N GLN A 73 8.22 -1.08 -18.51
CA GLN A 73 8.07 -0.05 -19.53
C GLN A 73 7.23 -0.71 -20.62
N GLN A 74 5.99 -0.24 -20.78
CA GLN A 74 5.31 -0.47 -22.04
C GLN A 74 6.31 0.01 -23.08
N ALA A 75 6.84 -0.90 -23.87
CA ALA A 75 7.53 -0.56 -25.09
C ALA A 75 6.48 0.21 -25.89
N GLY A 76 6.46 1.53 -25.72
CA GLY A 76 5.69 2.41 -26.56
C GLY A 76 6.07 2.04 -27.97
N ASP A 77 5.06 1.71 -28.77
CA ASP A 77 5.16 1.36 -30.17
C ASP A 77 6.39 2.00 -30.81
N ALA A 78 7.43 1.20 -31.03
CA ALA A 78 8.53 1.53 -31.93
C ALA A 78 8.06 1.53 -33.40
N ASN A 79 6.80 1.90 -33.63
CA ASN A 79 6.13 1.97 -34.92
C ASN A 79 5.36 3.27 -35.15
N GLN A 80 5.51 4.29 -34.29
CA GLN A 80 5.41 5.68 -34.73
C GLN A 80 6.76 6.19 -35.26
N MET A 81 7.41 5.38 -36.12
CA MET A 81 8.47 5.87 -37.01
C MET A 81 7.86 6.14 -38.38
N GLY A 82 7.87 7.41 -38.78
CA GLY A 82 7.96 7.81 -40.18
C GLY A 82 6.65 7.94 -40.95
N CYS A 83 5.81 8.90 -40.59
CA CYS A 83 4.83 9.43 -41.55
C CYS A 83 4.81 10.96 -41.50
N CYS A 84 5.90 11.55 -42.02
CA CYS A 84 6.11 12.94 -42.45
C CYS A 84 7.63 13.07 -42.73
N LYS A 85 8.16 13.51 -43.87
CA LYS A 85 7.63 14.21 -45.04
C LYS A 85 8.67 14.07 -46.15
N ASP A 86 8.22 13.80 -47.37
CA ASP A 86 8.88 14.30 -48.59
C ASP A 86 9.22 15.78 -48.41
N PHE A 87 10.46 16.20 -48.71
CA PHE A 87 10.89 17.52 -49.20
C PHE A 87 12.38 17.74 -48.89
N SER A 88 13.26 17.33 -49.81
CA SER A 88 14.30 18.17 -50.45
C SER A 88 15.16 17.31 -51.38
#